data_AF-A0A2W4LWU7-F1
#
_entry.id   AF-A0A2W4LWU7-F1
#
_cell.length_a   1.000
_cell.length_b   1.000
_cell.length_c   1.000
_cell.angle_alpha   90.00
_cell.angle_beta   90.00
_cell.angle_gamma   90.00
#
_symmetry.space_group_name_H-M   'P 1'
#
loop_
_entity.id
_entity.type
_entity.pdbx_description
1 polymer ?
#
loop_
_entity_poly.entity_id
_entity_poly.type
_entity_poly.pdbx_seq_one_letter_code
_entity_poly.pdbx_strand_id
1 'polypeptide(L)'
;MAISKQTLETLEFPKILAQLARHTSFSASRELALGLTPSTDAFEVRRRQRLTSEARRLLDDQPEASIGGARDVRGPVSLARRGGVLDAPLFLDIAATLASARRLRSLLLKLDEEAFPLLRELAHDLPSIPQLEEAIARTVGEDGQVLDSASPALSRIRSDIRVAFSRLQEKLQSIISSSQAEALQEPIITVRNGRYVVPVKASHRRNIRGLVHDQSASGATLYIEPMAVVELNNRYRELQLAEEEEVQRILAELSGEIGEHADAIIGGVEALADIDLAFALARYSLALRAIEPEIVEVDDLSARTPERPGAGEADESARRPGADRLSAPLVLTSARHPLLDQKTVVPIDLHLGGEFRLLLITGPNTGGKTVALKTTGLLALMAQAGMHIPAAEPSRIPAFGQIFADIGDEQSIEQSLSTFSSHMTNIIRSLRALDGEQAADD
;
A
#
# COMPACT_ATOMS: atom_id res chain seq x y z
N MET A 1 24.07 2.51 13.28
CA MET A 1 23.27 1.82 14.32
C MET A 1 21.85 2.29 14.20
N ALA A 2 20.82 1.47 14.45
CA ALA A 2 19.45 1.94 14.38
C ALA A 2 19.09 2.77 15.63
N ILE A 3 18.23 3.78 15.47
CA ILE A 3 17.67 4.53 16.60
C ILE A 3 16.79 3.60 17.43
N SER A 4 16.90 3.68 18.76
CA SER A 4 16.19 2.76 19.65
C SER A 4 14.66 2.87 19.52
N LYS A 5 13.96 1.74 19.61
CA LYS A 5 12.49 1.69 19.60
C LYS A 5 11.88 2.55 20.71
N GLN A 6 12.48 2.56 21.89
CA GLN A 6 12.06 3.39 23.01
C GLN A 6 12.09 4.89 22.67
N THR A 7 13.15 5.36 22.00
CA THR A 7 13.24 6.76 21.55
C THR A 7 12.10 7.07 20.57
N LEU A 8 11.85 6.18 19.59
CA LEU A 8 10.79 6.35 18.60
C LEU A 8 9.40 6.44 19.27
N GLU A 9 9.13 5.61 20.27
CA GLU A 9 7.88 5.63 21.04
C GLU A 9 7.75 6.91 21.88
N THR A 10 8.82 7.31 22.59
CA THR A 10 8.85 8.49 23.46
C THR A 10 8.63 9.78 22.68
N LEU A 11 9.18 9.87 21.46
CA LEU A 11 8.99 10.99 20.53
C LEU A 11 7.72 10.85 19.68
N GLU A 12 6.94 9.78 19.87
CA GLU A 12 5.66 9.55 19.18
C GLU A 12 5.79 9.39 17.65
N PHE A 13 6.94 8.94 17.17
CA PHE A 13 7.20 8.71 15.74
C PHE A 13 6.20 7.74 15.08
N PRO A 14 5.72 6.66 15.72
CA PRO A 14 4.66 5.81 15.13
C PRO A 14 3.38 6.57 14.77
N LYS A 15 3.06 7.68 15.47
CA LYS A 15 1.90 8.53 15.13
C LYS A 15 2.13 9.29 13.83
N ILE A 16 3.38 9.68 13.53
CA ILE A 16 3.76 10.29 12.26
C ILE A 16 3.64 9.28 11.13
N LEU A 17 4.16 8.07 11.30
CA LEU A 17 4.01 6.99 10.32
C LEU A 17 2.53 6.70 10.03
N ALA A 18 1.69 6.68 11.07
CA ALA A 18 0.25 6.51 10.90
C ALA A 18 -0.45 7.68 10.18
N GLN A 19 0.05 8.91 10.29
CA GLN A 19 -0.42 10.06 9.49
C GLN A 19 0.03 9.92 8.03
N LEU A 20 1.31 9.62 7.78
CA LEU A 20 1.88 9.40 6.45
C LEU A 20 1.13 8.27 5.70
N ALA A 21 0.86 7.16 6.37
CA ALA A 21 0.14 6.01 5.82
C ALA A 21 -1.31 6.31 5.37
N ARG A 22 -1.87 7.48 5.71
CA ARG A 22 -3.17 7.94 5.18
C ARG A 22 -3.04 8.62 3.83
N HIS A 23 -1.83 8.99 3.44
CA HIS A 23 -1.53 9.62 2.16
C HIS A 23 -1.11 8.62 1.07
N THR A 24 -1.03 7.32 1.38
CA THR A 24 -0.73 6.24 0.43
C THR A 24 -2.00 5.76 -0.29
N SER A 25 -1.84 5.28 -1.52
CA SER A 25 -2.94 4.92 -2.43
C SER A 25 -3.37 3.45 -2.35
N PHE A 26 -2.52 2.53 -1.88
CA PHE A 26 -2.82 1.09 -1.78
C PHE A 26 -2.01 0.38 -0.69
N SER A 27 -2.28 -0.91 -0.45
CA SER A 27 -1.75 -1.63 0.73
C SER A 27 -0.23 -1.77 0.75
N ALA A 28 0.43 -1.97 -0.40
CA ALA A 28 1.87 -2.17 -0.45
C ALA A 28 2.64 -0.90 -0.03
N SER A 29 2.26 0.29 -0.53
CA SER A 29 2.88 1.54 -0.09
C SER A 29 2.53 1.90 1.36
N ARG A 30 1.34 1.51 1.83
CA ARG A 30 0.95 1.67 3.25
C ARG A 30 1.86 0.85 4.17
N GLU A 31 2.20 -0.38 3.77
CA GLU A 31 3.17 -1.22 4.48
C GLU A 31 4.53 -0.51 4.59
N LEU A 32 5.04 0.03 3.47
CA LEU A 32 6.30 0.79 3.45
C LEU A 32 6.23 2.04 4.35
N ALA A 33 5.15 2.81 4.27
CA ALA A 33 4.96 4.01 5.10
C ALA A 33 4.96 3.69 6.61
N LEU A 34 4.37 2.58 7.02
CA LEU A 34 4.35 2.13 8.42
C LEU A 34 5.68 1.49 8.85
N GLY A 35 6.44 0.93 7.91
CA GLY A 35 7.76 0.34 8.12
C GLY A 35 8.92 1.33 8.02
N LEU A 36 8.67 2.60 7.69
CA LEU A 36 9.71 3.59 7.44
C LEU A 36 10.52 3.89 8.71
N THR A 37 11.83 3.65 8.65
CA THR A 37 12.75 3.92 9.77
C THR A 37 13.74 5.04 9.45
N PRO A 38 14.10 5.88 10.43
CA PRO A 38 15.17 6.87 10.27
C PRO A 38 16.52 6.20 9.95
N SER A 39 17.24 6.73 8.96
CA SER A 39 18.61 6.33 8.66
C SER A 39 19.61 7.19 9.42
N THR A 40 20.74 6.60 9.82
CA THR A 40 21.87 7.33 10.41
C THR A 40 22.95 7.65 9.38
N ASP A 41 22.80 7.20 8.13
CA ASP A 41 23.71 7.48 7.04
C ASP A 41 23.28 8.77 6.32
N ALA A 42 24.12 9.81 6.41
CA ALA A 42 23.85 11.11 5.81
C ALA A 42 23.64 11.04 4.29
N PHE A 43 24.31 10.11 3.58
CA PHE A 43 24.11 9.93 2.15
C PHE A 43 22.68 9.44 1.84
N GLU A 44 22.26 8.39 2.52
CA GLU A 44 20.90 7.84 2.40
C GLU A 44 19.84 8.87 2.79
N VAL A 45 20.05 9.62 3.89
CA VAL A 45 19.10 10.67 4.32
C VAL A 45 18.95 11.74 3.24
N ARG A 46 20.06 12.23 2.66
CA ARG A 46 20.01 13.22 1.56
C ARG A 46 19.32 12.65 0.33
N ARG A 47 19.58 11.40 -0.03
CA ARG A 47 18.90 10.74 -1.16
C ARG A 47 17.39 10.67 -0.96
N ARG A 48 16.93 10.28 0.24
CA ARG A 48 15.49 10.23 0.56
C ARG A 48 14.85 11.62 0.56
N GLN A 49 15.53 12.63 1.09
CA GLN A 49 15.04 14.02 1.06
C GLN A 49 14.86 14.51 -0.37
N ARG A 50 15.85 14.29 -1.24
CA ARG A 50 15.76 14.63 -2.66
C ARG A 50 14.61 13.91 -3.37
N LEU A 51 14.39 12.63 -3.09
CA LEU A 51 13.26 11.89 -3.67
C LEU A 51 11.91 12.52 -3.27
N THR A 52 11.76 12.92 -2.00
CA THR A 52 10.56 13.64 -1.52
C THR A 52 10.41 14.99 -2.22
N SER A 53 11.49 15.73 -2.42
CA SER A 53 11.50 17.00 -3.16
C SER A 53 11.14 16.84 -4.64
N GLU A 54 11.69 15.82 -5.32
CA GLU A 54 11.32 15.47 -6.70
C GLU A 54 9.83 15.14 -6.80
N ALA A 55 9.32 14.29 -5.92
CA ALA A 55 7.91 13.92 -5.87
C ALA A 55 7.00 15.12 -5.61
N ARG A 56 7.41 16.03 -4.72
CA ARG A 56 6.66 17.26 -4.43
C ARG A 56 6.62 18.18 -5.64
N ARG A 57 7.78 18.42 -6.27
CA ARG A 57 7.86 19.23 -7.48
C ARG A 57 6.98 18.66 -8.59
N LEU A 58 6.99 17.33 -8.79
CA LEU A 58 6.12 16.69 -9.76
C LEU A 58 4.64 16.91 -9.44
N LEU A 59 4.22 16.83 -8.17
CA LEU A 59 2.83 17.09 -7.79
C LEU A 59 2.44 18.57 -7.90
N ASP A 60 3.37 19.50 -7.72
CA ASP A 60 3.14 20.92 -7.95
C ASP A 60 2.94 21.21 -9.45
N ASP A 61 3.73 20.56 -10.32
CA ASP A 61 3.63 20.69 -11.79
C ASP A 61 2.46 19.89 -12.38
N GLN A 62 2.16 18.72 -11.82
CA GLN A 62 1.14 17.76 -12.26
C GLN A 62 0.34 17.19 -11.06
N PRO A 63 -0.67 17.93 -10.56
CA PRO A 63 -1.43 17.52 -9.37
C PRO A 63 -2.17 16.17 -9.48
N GLU A 64 -2.48 15.75 -10.70
CA GLU A 64 -3.18 14.49 -10.99
C GLU A 64 -2.24 13.26 -11.04
N ALA A 65 -0.93 13.45 -10.87
CA ALA A 65 0.03 12.34 -10.88
C ALA A 65 -0.27 11.37 -9.73
N SER A 66 -0.52 10.11 -10.10
CA SER A 66 -0.85 9.04 -9.16
C SER A 66 -0.46 7.67 -9.75
N ILE A 67 -0.45 6.64 -8.90
CA ILE A 67 -0.28 5.26 -9.36
C ILE A 67 -1.54 4.68 -10.02
N GLY A 68 -2.64 5.45 -10.10
CA GLY A 68 -3.92 4.99 -10.65
C GLY A 68 -4.54 3.83 -9.87
N GLY A 69 -5.26 2.94 -10.57
CA GLY A 69 -5.99 1.81 -9.98
C GLY A 69 -5.15 0.58 -9.64
N ALA A 70 -3.88 0.76 -9.27
CA ALA A 70 -3.00 -0.35 -8.91
C ALA A 70 -3.50 -1.09 -7.65
N ARG A 71 -3.33 -2.41 -7.63
CA ARG A 71 -3.72 -3.29 -6.52
C ARG A 71 -2.53 -4.14 -6.09
N ASP A 72 -2.54 -4.58 -4.84
CA ASP A 72 -1.51 -5.47 -4.33
C ASP A 72 -1.79 -6.91 -4.77
N VAL A 73 -1.19 -7.26 -5.90
CA VAL A 73 -1.34 -8.58 -6.53
C VAL A 73 -0.22 -9.55 -6.17
N ARG A 74 0.67 -9.20 -5.23
CA ARG A 74 1.82 -10.05 -4.83
C ARG A 74 1.38 -11.44 -4.37
N GLY A 75 0.29 -11.51 -3.61
CA GLY A 75 -0.30 -12.77 -3.12
C GLY A 75 -0.81 -13.67 -4.25
N PRO A 76 -1.77 -13.22 -5.06
CA PRO A 76 -2.24 -13.93 -6.25
C PRO A 76 -1.12 -14.37 -7.20
N VAL A 77 -0.19 -13.48 -7.52
CA VAL A 77 0.93 -13.80 -8.42
C VAL A 77 1.85 -14.87 -7.81
N SER A 78 2.10 -14.82 -6.51
CA SER A 78 2.87 -15.87 -5.80
C SER A 78 2.15 -17.22 -5.77
N LEU A 79 0.81 -17.22 -5.76
CA LEU A 79 0.01 -18.45 -5.88
C LEU A 79 0.17 -19.04 -7.29
N ALA A 80 0.02 -18.21 -8.33
CA ALA A 80 0.22 -18.59 -9.73
C ALA A 80 1.62 -19.15 -9.99
N ARG A 81 2.66 -18.50 -9.45
CA ARG A 81 4.07 -18.99 -9.53
C ARG A 81 4.26 -20.40 -8.98
N ARG A 82 3.44 -20.82 -8.00
CA ARG A 82 3.48 -22.17 -7.40
C ARG A 82 2.56 -23.16 -8.10
N GLY A 83 2.00 -22.80 -9.27
CA GLY A 83 1.07 -23.63 -10.04
C GLY A 83 -0.38 -23.57 -9.55
N GLY A 84 -0.74 -22.59 -8.71
CA GLY A 84 -2.12 -22.36 -8.32
C GLY A 84 -2.93 -21.69 -9.44
N VAL A 85 -4.22 -21.99 -9.51
CA VAL A 85 -5.15 -21.38 -10.47
C VAL A 85 -5.81 -20.16 -9.83
N LEU A 86 -5.84 -19.05 -10.56
CA LEU A 86 -6.48 -17.82 -10.12
C LEU A 86 -7.95 -17.77 -10.56
N ASP A 87 -8.76 -17.09 -9.77
CA ASP A 87 -10.14 -16.75 -10.17
C ASP A 87 -10.16 -15.56 -11.14
N ALA A 88 -11.17 -15.53 -12.01
CA ALA A 88 -11.31 -14.52 -13.06
C ALA A 88 -11.13 -13.05 -12.60
N PRO A 89 -11.68 -12.59 -11.45
CA PRO A 89 -11.48 -11.21 -10.99
C PRO A 89 -10.02 -10.84 -10.70
N LEU A 90 -9.18 -11.80 -10.30
CA LEU A 90 -7.78 -11.53 -9.98
C LEU A 90 -6.95 -11.19 -11.22
N PHE A 91 -7.32 -11.70 -12.39
CA PHE A 91 -6.68 -11.32 -13.65
C PHE A 91 -6.93 -9.85 -13.97
N LEU A 92 -8.13 -9.35 -13.69
CA LEU A 92 -8.46 -7.93 -13.88
C LEU A 92 -7.65 -7.03 -12.94
N ASP A 93 -7.43 -7.46 -11.69
CA ASP A 93 -6.56 -6.76 -10.74
C ASP A 93 -5.11 -6.68 -11.24
N ILE A 94 -4.60 -7.78 -11.80
CA ILE A 94 -3.25 -7.86 -12.36
C ILE A 94 -3.14 -6.97 -13.60
N ALA A 95 -4.09 -7.04 -14.54
CA ALA A 95 -4.12 -6.19 -15.72
C ALA A 95 -4.20 -4.69 -15.37
N ALA A 96 -5.06 -4.31 -14.41
CA ALA A 96 -5.17 -2.93 -13.95
C ALA A 96 -3.85 -2.42 -13.35
N THR A 97 -3.16 -3.27 -12.59
CA THR A 97 -1.87 -2.96 -11.97
C THR A 97 -0.75 -2.82 -13.02
N LEU A 98 -0.67 -3.73 -13.99
CA LEU A 98 0.27 -3.64 -15.11
C LEU A 98 0.03 -2.40 -15.97
N ALA A 99 -1.23 -2.10 -16.28
CA ALA A 99 -1.59 -0.89 -17.03
C ALA A 99 -1.19 0.38 -16.26
N SER A 100 -1.37 0.38 -14.93
CA SER A 100 -0.89 1.47 -14.07
C SER A 100 0.63 1.61 -14.08
N ALA A 101 1.38 0.51 -13.95
CA ALA A 101 2.84 0.50 -14.05
C ALA A 101 3.31 1.07 -15.40
N ARG A 102 2.74 0.61 -16.51
CA ARG A 102 3.08 1.08 -17.85
C ARG A 102 2.78 2.56 -18.07
N ARG A 103 1.62 3.05 -17.60
CA ARG A 103 1.27 4.48 -17.67
C ARG A 103 2.24 5.33 -16.87
N LEU A 104 2.52 4.94 -15.63
CA LEU A 104 3.41 5.67 -14.73
C LEU A 104 4.85 5.67 -15.24
N ARG A 105 5.36 4.52 -15.71
CA ARG A 105 6.65 4.41 -16.40
C ARG A 105 6.76 5.39 -17.55
N SER A 106 5.73 5.43 -18.40
CA SER A 106 5.70 6.34 -19.56
C SER A 106 5.65 7.81 -19.17
N LEU A 107 5.03 8.15 -18.03
CA LEU A 107 4.99 9.51 -17.49
C LEU A 107 6.35 9.92 -16.93
N LEU A 108 6.91 9.10 -16.03
CA LEU A 108 8.14 9.41 -15.32
C LEU A 108 9.37 9.44 -16.25
N LEU A 109 9.47 8.51 -17.21
CA LEU A 109 10.59 8.49 -18.16
C LEU A 109 10.59 9.67 -19.14
N LYS A 110 9.48 10.42 -19.25
CA LYS A 110 9.41 11.66 -20.05
C LYS A 110 9.85 12.90 -19.28
N LEU A 111 10.02 12.78 -17.96
CA LEU A 111 10.49 13.90 -17.14
C LEU A 111 11.94 14.24 -17.47
N ASP A 112 12.30 15.49 -17.21
CA ASP A 112 13.67 15.97 -17.33
C ASP A 112 14.61 15.18 -16.41
N GLU A 113 15.73 14.68 -16.95
CA GLU A 113 16.64 13.77 -16.23
C GLU A 113 17.40 14.47 -15.10
N GLU A 114 17.74 15.74 -15.31
CA GLU A 114 18.48 16.53 -14.32
C GLU A 114 17.57 16.95 -13.17
N ALA A 115 16.30 17.23 -13.45
CA ALA A 115 15.32 17.64 -12.46
C ALA A 115 14.69 16.47 -11.67
N PHE A 116 14.57 15.28 -12.27
CA PHE A 116 13.89 14.11 -11.67
C PHE A 116 14.70 12.81 -11.77
N PRO A 117 15.99 12.78 -11.40
CA PRO A 117 16.83 11.60 -11.55
C PRO A 117 16.35 10.40 -10.74
N LEU A 118 15.91 10.60 -9.48
CA LEU A 118 15.53 9.51 -8.59
C LEU A 118 14.16 8.92 -8.94
N LEU A 119 13.19 9.76 -9.32
CA LEU A 119 11.90 9.26 -9.83
C LEU A 119 12.06 8.50 -11.16
N ARG A 120 13.00 8.92 -12.01
CA ARG A 120 13.32 8.19 -13.24
C ARG A 120 14.03 6.87 -12.97
N GLU A 121 14.92 6.82 -11.98
CA GLU A 121 15.52 5.58 -11.48
C GLU A 121 14.42 4.57 -11.11
N LEU A 122 13.47 4.95 -10.26
CA LEU A 122 12.34 4.08 -9.88
C LEU A 122 11.45 3.69 -11.08
N ALA A 123 11.30 4.57 -12.07
CA ALA A 123 10.52 4.28 -13.26
C ALA A 123 11.12 3.17 -14.14
N HIS A 124 12.44 2.96 -14.08
CA HIS A 124 13.10 1.89 -14.82
C HIS A 124 12.76 0.49 -14.29
N ASP A 125 12.40 0.38 -13.01
CA ASP A 125 12.03 -0.87 -12.35
C ASP A 125 10.58 -1.29 -12.62
N LEU A 126 9.73 -0.37 -13.11
CA LEU A 126 8.34 -0.69 -13.48
C LEU A 126 8.29 -1.61 -14.72
N PRO A 127 7.61 -2.76 -14.68
CA PRO A 127 7.57 -3.68 -15.81
C PRO A 127 6.75 -3.13 -16.98
N SER A 128 7.02 -3.66 -18.18
CA SER A 128 6.20 -3.44 -19.38
C SER A 128 6.00 -4.78 -20.09
N ILE A 129 4.82 -5.38 -19.90
CA ILE A 129 4.48 -6.72 -20.39
C ILE A 129 3.16 -6.65 -21.19
N PRO A 130 3.14 -5.94 -22.35
CA PRO A 130 1.92 -5.72 -23.11
C PRO A 130 1.27 -7.03 -23.59
N GLN A 131 2.07 -8.07 -23.86
CA GLN A 131 1.56 -9.37 -24.28
C GLN A 131 0.66 -9.99 -23.22
N LEU A 132 1.02 -9.86 -21.94
CA LEU A 132 0.23 -10.39 -20.82
C LEU A 132 -1.03 -9.56 -20.59
N GLU A 133 -0.96 -8.23 -20.71
CA GLU A 133 -2.15 -7.36 -20.67
C GLU A 133 -3.16 -7.76 -21.78
N GLU A 134 -2.67 -8.00 -23.00
CA GLU A 134 -3.49 -8.45 -24.14
C GLU A 134 -4.05 -9.87 -23.93
N ALA A 135 -3.25 -10.79 -23.37
CA ALA A 135 -3.69 -12.15 -23.05
C ALA A 135 -4.83 -12.16 -22.02
N ILE A 136 -4.73 -11.32 -20.98
CA ILE A 136 -5.79 -11.14 -19.99
C ILE A 136 -7.04 -10.54 -20.65
N ALA A 137 -6.89 -9.47 -21.43
CA ALA A 137 -8.02 -8.78 -22.07
C ALA A 137 -8.78 -9.66 -23.08
N ARG A 138 -8.08 -10.59 -23.75
CA ARG A 138 -8.71 -11.58 -24.65
C ARG A 138 -9.46 -12.67 -23.89
N THR A 139 -9.08 -12.94 -22.65
CA THR A 139 -9.56 -14.07 -21.85
C THR A 139 -10.69 -13.67 -20.90
N VAL A 140 -10.57 -12.55 -20.20
CA VAL A 140 -11.51 -12.12 -19.15
C VAL A 140 -12.13 -10.77 -19.51
N GLY A 141 -13.46 -10.71 -19.45
CA GLY A 141 -14.23 -9.49 -19.68
C GLY A 141 -14.24 -8.56 -18.46
N GLU A 142 -14.71 -7.33 -18.65
CA GLU A 142 -14.83 -6.34 -17.56
C GLU A 142 -15.80 -6.78 -16.44
N ASP A 143 -16.73 -7.68 -16.76
CA ASP A 143 -17.68 -8.29 -15.81
C ASP A 143 -17.07 -9.45 -15.00
N GLY A 144 -15.80 -9.78 -15.24
CA GLY A 144 -15.10 -10.88 -14.58
C GLY A 144 -15.48 -12.26 -15.11
N GLN A 145 -16.12 -12.35 -16.29
CA GLN A 145 -16.43 -13.63 -16.94
C GLN A 145 -15.38 -13.98 -17.99
N VAL A 146 -15.15 -15.27 -18.21
CA VAL A 146 -14.30 -15.74 -19.30
C VAL A 146 -15.03 -15.51 -20.64
N LEU A 147 -14.35 -14.88 -21.58
CA LEU A 147 -14.89 -14.49 -22.89
C LEU A 147 -14.91 -15.66 -23.88
N ASP A 148 -15.83 -15.63 -24.85
CA ASP A 148 -15.85 -16.60 -25.95
C ASP A 148 -14.54 -16.58 -26.77
N SER A 149 -13.83 -15.44 -26.78
CA SER A 149 -12.52 -15.27 -27.43
C SER A 149 -11.36 -15.97 -26.71
N ALA A 150 -11.58 -16.43 -25.48
CA ALA A 150 -10.53 -17.08 -24.68
C ALA A 150 -10.08 -18.40 -25.31
N SER A 151 -11.00 -19.16 -25.93
CA SER A 151 -10.63 -20.33 -26.72
C SER A 151 -11.67 -20.66 -27.80
N PRO A 152 -11.25 -21.21 -28.97
CA PRO A 152 -12.19 -21.71 -29.97
C PRO A 152 -13.09 -22.83 -29.46
N ALA A 153 -12.62 -23.63 -28.50
CA ALA A 153 -13.38 -24.72 -27.90
C ALA A 153 -14.53 -24.17 -27.03
N LEU A 154 -14.25 -23.18 -26.18
CA LEU A 154 -15.26 -22.52 -25.34
C LEU A 154 -16.35 -21.87 -26.18
N SER A 155 -15.98 -21.16 -27.24
CA SER A 155 -16.93 -20.55 -28.18
C SER A 155 -17.86 -21.60 -28.80
N ARG A 156 -17.31 -22.76 -29.22
CA ARG A 156 -18.11 -23.88 -29.75
C ARG A 156 -19.03 -24.47 -28.68
N ILE A 157 -18.53 -24.75 -27.49
CA ILE A 157 -19.33 -25.29 -26.37
C ILE A 157 -20.49 -24.35 -26.05
N ARG A 158 -20.25 -23.04 -25.90
CA ARG A 158 -21.30 -22.06 -25.62
C ARG A 158 -22.33 -21.93 -26.73
N SER A 159 -21.91 -22.08 -27.99
CA SER A 159 -22.84 -22.18 -29.13
C SER A 159 -23.71 -23.42 -29.02
N ASP A 160 -23.12 -24.58 -28.72
CA ASP A 160 -23.83 -25.85 -28.55
C ASP A 160 -24.78 -25.81 -27.35
N ILE A 161 -24.40 -25.17 -26.23
CA ILE A 161 -25.25 -24.92 -25.07
C ILE A 161 -26.49 -24.14 -25.48
N ARG A 162 -26.31 -23.03 -26.22
CA ARG A 162 -27.43 -22.20 -26.71
C ARG A 162 -28.37 -23.01 -27.59
N VAL A 163 -27.85 -23.82 -28.51
CA VAL A 163 -28.66 -24.69 -29.39
C VAL A 163 -29.39 -25.77 -28.60
N ALA A 164 -28.70 -26.46 -27.69
CA ALA A 164 -29.29 -27.50 -26.85
C ALA A 164 -30.40 -26.95 -25.95
N PHE A 165 -30.17 -25.78 -25.36
CA PHE A 165 -31.15 -25.09 -24.52
C PHE A 165 -32.40 -24.68 -25.30
N SER A 166 -32.24 -24.09 -26.50
CA SER A 166 -33.38 -23.72 -27.35
C SER A 166 -34.23 -24.94 -27.71
N ARG A 167 -33.61 -26.06 -28.10
CA ARG A 167 -34.32 -27.32 -28.42
C ARG A 167 -35.05 -27.89 -27.21
N LEU A 168 -34.42 -27.86 -26.03
CA LEU A 168 -35.03 -28.28 -24.77
C LEU A 168 -36.26 -27.42 -24.44
N GLN A 169 -36.12 -26.09 -24.52
CA GLN A 169 -37.19 -25.13 -24.28
C GLN A 169 -38.35 -25.32 -25.25
N GLU A 170 -38.11 -25.42 -26.56
CA GLU A 170 -39.15 -25.66 -27.57
C GLU A 170 -39.93 -26.95 -27.28
N LYS A 171 -39.22 -28.02 -26.88
CA LYS A 171 -39.86 -29.30 -26.58
C LYS A 171 -40.70 -29.26 -25.31
N LEU A 172 -40.19 -28.62 -24.25
CA LEU A 172 -40.94 -28.39 -23.02
C LEU A 172 -42.17 -27.49 -23.26
N GLN A 173 -42.00 -26.43 -24.05
CA GLN A 173 -43.07 -25.51 -24.41
C GLN A 173 -44.18 -26.23 -25.19
N SER A 174 -43.82 -27.12 -26.12
CA SER A 174 -44.78 -27.98 -26.83
C SER A 174 -45.55 -28.90 -25.86
N ILE A 175 -44.92 -29.42 -24.81
CA ILE A 175 -45.59 -30.28 -23.83
C ILE A 175 -46.59 -29.48 -22.99
N ILE A 176 -46.20 -28.31 -22.46
CA ILE A 176 -47.08 -27.50 -21.60
C ILE A 176 -48.23 -26.83 -22.37
N SER A 177 -48.10 -26.67 -23.69
CA SER A 177 -49.14 -26.11 -24.57
C SER A 177 -50.01 -27.17 -25.26
N SER A 178 -49.66 -28.45 -25.12
CA SER A 178 -50.43 -29.55 -25.70
C SER A 178 -51.68 -29.89 -24.88
N SER A 179 -52.48 -30.85 -25.37
CA SER A 179 -53.61 -31.43 -24.62
C SER A 179 -53.23 -32.03 -23.26
N GLN A 180 -51.94 -32.16 -22.94
CA GLN A 180 -51.45 -32.59 -21.63
C GLN A 180 -51.41 -31.47 -20.58
N ALA A 181 -51.74 -30.23 -20.96
CA ALA A 181 -51.76 -29.06 -20.06
C ALA A 181 -52.71 -29.24 -18.85
N GLU A 182 -53.83 -29.96 -19.00
CA GLU A 182 -54.79 -30.19 -17.91
C GLU A 182 -54.21 -31.04 -16.76
N ALA A 183 -53.23 -31.90 -17.08
CA ALA A 183 -52.51 -32.72 -16.11
C ALA A 183 -51.49 -31.92 -15.28
N LEU A 184 -51.12 -30.73 -15.74
CA LEU A 184 -50.19 -29.85 -15.05
C LEU A 184 -50.88 -29.13 -13.89
N GLN A 185 -50.11 -28.88 -12.83
CA GLN A 185 -50.55 -27.98 -11.76
C GLN A 185 -50.59 -26.55 -12.29
N GLU A 186 -49.52 -26.13 -12.96
CA GLU A 186 -49.35 -24.85 -13.65
C GLU A 186 -48.57 -25.08 -14.96
N PRO A 187 -48.92 -24.43 -16.07
CA PRO A 187 -48.23 -24.59 -17.36
C PRO A 187 -46.93 -23.76 -17.38
N ILE A 188 -46.04 -24.02 -16.43
CA ILE A 188 -44.74 -23.36 -16.30
C ILE A 188 -43.61 -24.38 -16.40
N ILE A 189 -42.48 -23.93 -16.95
CA ILE A 189 -41.23 -24.67 -16.92
C ILE A 189 -40.49 -24.28 -15.64
N THR A 190 -40.03 -25.25 -14.86
CA THR A 190 -39.27 -24.99 -13.63
C THR A 190 -38.01 -25.85 -13.58
N VAL A 191 -37.12 -25.54 -12.64
CA VAL A 191 -35.87 -26.28 -12.43
C VAL A 191 -35.92 -26.97 -11.07
N ARG A 192 -35.56 -28.26 -11.03
CA ARG A 192 -35.37 -29.06 -9.81
C ARG A 192 -34.08 -29.83 -9.90
N ASN A 193 -33.24 -29.74 -8.88
CA ASN A 193 -31.92 -30.40 -8.84
C ASN A 193 -31.09 -30.16 -10.11
N GLY A 194 -31.15 -28.94 -10.67
CA GLY A 194 -30.45 -28.56 -11.90
C GLY A 194 -31.06 -29.13 -13.20
N ARG A 195 -32.24 -29.76 -13.16
CA ARG A 195 -32.94 -30.32 -14.31
C ARG A 195 -34.21 -29.53 -14.62
N TYR A 196 -34.48 -29.30 -15.90
CA TYR A 196 -35.74 -28.68 -16.32
C TYR A 196 -36.88 -29.70 -16.27
N VAL A 197 -37.93 -29.35 -15.55
CA VAL A 197 -39.07 -30.22 -15.21
C VAL A 197 -40.38 -29.46 -15.35
N VAL A 198 -41.48 -30.20 -15.41
CA VAL A 198 -42.85 -29.67 -15.41
C VAL A 198 -43.59 -30.10 -14.14
N PRO A 199 -44.35 -29.21 -13.49
CA PRO A 199 -45.13 -29.53 -12.30
C PRO A 199 -46.44 -30.23 -12.67
N VAL A 200 -46.57 -31.51 -12.31
CA VAL A 200 -47.72 -32.36 -12.64
C VAL A 200 -48.54 -32.62 -11.38
N LYS A 201 -49.88 -32.56 -11.48
CA LYS A 201 -50.77 -32.96 -10.38
C LYS A 201 -50.52 -34.42 -10.03
N ALA A 202 -50.38 -34.74 -8.74
CA ALA A 202 -50.14 -36.12 -8.29
C ALA A 202 -51.22 -37.10 -8.79
N SER A 203 -52.48 -36.63 -8.89
CA SER A 203 -53.61 -37.39 -9.45
C SER A 203 -53.47 -37.72 -10.94
N HIS A 204 -52.70 -36.94 -11.69
CA HIS A 204 -52.51 -37.07 -13.14
C HIS A 204 -51.10 -37.53 -13.51
N ARG A 205 -50.36 -38.14 -12.57
CA ARG A 205 -49.00 -38.68 -12.80
C ARG A 205 -48.89 -39.56 -14.05
N ARG A 206 -49.92 -40.36 -14.34
CA ARG A 206 -49.89 -41.31 -15.47
C ARG A 206 -49.99 -40.63 -16.84
N ASN A 207 -50.46 -39.38 -16.89
CA ASN A 207 -50.69 -38.64 -18.13
C ASN A 207 -49.37 -38.16 -18.76
N ILE A 208 -48.35 -37.92 -17.94
CA ILE A 208 -47.02 -37.48 -18.38
C ILE A 208 -46.00 -38.55 -17.98
N ARG A 209 -45.54 -39.34 -18.96
CA ARG A 209 -44.47 -40.31 -18.73
C ARG A 209 -43.15 -39.58 -18.53
N GLY A 210 -42.53 -39.78 -17.38
CA GLY A 210 -41.27 -39.13 -17.04
C GLY A 210 -40.69 -39.57 -15.69
N LEU A 211 -39.52 -39.04 -15.38
CA LEU A 211 -38.80 -39.27 -14.13
C LEU A 211 -39.20 -38.21 -13.11
N VAL A 212 -39.43 -38.60 -11.86
CA VAL A 212 -39.75 -37.65 -10.79
C VAL A 212 -38.46 -37.21 -10.11
N HIS A 213 -38.21 -35.91 -10.12
CA HIS A 213 -37.01 -35.32 -9.49
C HIS A 213 -37.28 -34.78 -8.11
N ASP A 214 -38.52 -34.35 -7.84
CA ASP A 214 -38.91 -33.75 -6.57
C ASP A 214 -40.45 -33.81 -6.38
N GLN A 215 -40.91 -33.55 -5.16
CA GLN A 215 -42.33 -33.50 -4.79
C GLN A 215 -42.60 -32.33 -3.83
N SER A 216 -43.77 -31.68 -3.95
CA SER A 216 -44.16 -30.61 -3.03
C SER A 216 -44.33 -31.14 -1.59
N ALA A 217 -44.15 -30.26 -0.59
CA ALA A 217 -44.32 -30.63 0.82
C ALA A 217 -45.71 -31.23 1.15
N SER A 218 -46.75 -30.80 0.44
CA SER A 218 -48.12 -31.33 0.54
C SER A 218 -48.33 -32.65 -0.22
N GLY A 219 -47.36 -33.09 -1.02
CA GLY A 219 -47.46 -34.25 -1.91
C GLY A 219 -48.28 -34.03 -3.18
N ALA A 220 -48.99 -32.90 -3.30
CA ALA A 220 -49.97 -32.64 -4.36
C ALA A 220 -49.36 -32.42 -5.76
N THR A 221 -48.11 -31.93 -5.83
CA THR A 221 -47.41 -31.65 -7.10
C THR A 221 -46.17 -32.51 -7.21
N LEU A 222 -46.02 -33.20 -8.34
CA LEU A 222 -44.83 -33.96 -8.71
C LEU A 222 -44.05 -33.18 -9.76
N TYR A 223 -42.75 -32.96 -9.54
CA TYR A 223 -41.89 -32.32 -10.52
C TYR A 223 -41.28 -33.40 -11.43
N ILE A 224 -41.81 -33.49 -12.65
CA ILE A 224 -41.51 -34.58 -13.58
C ILE A 224 -40.66 -34.05 -14.74
N GLU A 225 -39.58 -34.75 -15.06
CA GLU A 225 -38.86 -34.64 -16.33
C GLU A 225 -39.51 -35.57 -17.36
N PRO A 226 -40.22 -35.05 -18.37
CA PRO A 226 -40.84 -35.91 -19.38
C PRO A 226 -39.81 -36.74 -20.15
N MET A 227 -40.15 -37.98 -20.48
CA MET A 227 -39.25 -38.89 -21.19
C MET A 227 -38.74 -38.32 -22.52
N ALA A 228 -39.56 -37.49 -23.18
CA ALA A 228 -39.23 -36.84 -24.44
C ALA A 228 -38.11 -35.77 -24.34
N VAL A 229 -37.75 -35.33 -23.13
CA VAL A 229 -36.73 -34.31 -22.90
C VAL A 229 -35.54 -34.81 -22.07
N VAL A 230 -35.56 -36.05 -21.58
CA VAL A 230 -34.48 -36.63 -20.75
C VAL A 230 -33.12 -36.51 -21.46
N GLU A 231 -33.05 -36.93 -22.73
CA GLU A 231 -31.82 -36.83 -23.54
C GLU A 231 -31.40 -35.37 -23.79
N LEU A 232 -32.36 -34.46 -23.97
CA LEU A 232 -32.07 -33.03 -24.18
C LEU A 232 -31.51 -32.38 -22.91
N ASN A 233 -32.08 -32.71 -21.75
CA ASN A 233 -31.58 -32.28 -20.44
C ASN A 233 -30.19 -32.87 -20.15
N ASN A 234 -29.98 -34.16 -20.41
CA ASN A 234 -28.66 -34.79 -20.27
C ASN A 234 -27.62 -34.07 -21.13
N ARG A 235 -27.91 -33.87 -22.42
CA ARG A 235 -27.01 -33.19 -23.35
C ARG A 235 -26.71 -31.76 -22.93
N TYR A 236 -27.72 -31.01 -22.49
CA TYR A 236 -27.53 -29.65 -21.98
C TYR A 236 -26.62 -29.66 -20.75
N ARG A 237 -26.84 -30.58 -19.81
CA ARG A 237 -26.03 -30.71 -18.60
C ARG A 237 -24.59 -31.13 -18.89
N GLU A 238 -24.37 -32.06 -19.82
CA GLU A 238 -23.03 -32.44 -20.29
C GLU A 238 -22.27 -31.24 -20.86
N LEU A 239 -22.93 -30.43 -21.68
CA LEU A 239 -22.32 -29.24 -22.26
C LEU A 239 -22.00 -28.18 -21.19
N GLN A 240 -22.85 -28.00 -20.18
CA GLN A 240 -22.55 -27.13 -19.04
C GLN A 240 -21.30 -27.59 -18.27
N LEU A 241 -21.18 -28.90 -18.01
CA LEU A 241 -20.00 -29.44 -17.34
C LEU A 241 -18.73 -29.27 -18.21
N ALA A 242 -18.86 -29.49 -19.52
CA ALA A 242 -17.75 -29.25 -20.46
C ALA A 242 -17.34 -27.77 -20.52
N GLU A 243 -18.29 -26.84 -20.38
CA GLU A 243 -17.98 -25.40 -20.26
C GLU A 243 -17.22 -25.11 -18.97
N GLU A 244 -17.68 -25.63 -17.82
CA GLU A 244 -17.01 -25.47 -16.54
C GLU A 244 -15.57 -25.99 -16.60
N GLU A 245 -15.35 -27.18 -17.17
CA GLU A 245 -14.01 -27.77 -17.36
C GLU A 245 -13.13 -26.94 -18.29
N GLU A 246 -13.65 -26.49 -19.42
CA GLU A 246 -12.90 -25.67 -20.38
C GLU A 246 -12.53 -24.30 -19.79
N VAL A 247 -13.44 -23.67 -19.04
CA VAL A 247 -13.17 -22.43 -18.31
C VAL A 247 -12.03 -22.64 -17.31
N GLN A 248 -12.07 -23.72 -16.51
CA GLN A 248 -10.99 -24.01 -15.56
C GLN A 248 -9.65 -24.25 -16.25
N ARG A 249 -9.64 -24.94 -17.40
CA ARG A 249 -8.44 -25.14 -18.21
C ARG A 249 -7.85 -23.82 -18.70
N ILE A 250 -8.69 -22.92 -19.21
CA ILE A 250 -8.28 -21.59 -19.68
C ILE A 250 -7.68 -20.76 -18.53
N LEU A 251 -8.35 -20.73 -17.38
CA LEU A 251 -7.86 -20.00 -16.21
C LEU A 251 -6.53 -20.57 -15.70
N ALA A 252 -6.36 -21.90 -15.72
CA ALA A 252 -5.10 -22.54 -15.35
C ALA A 252 -3.96 -22.18 -16.31
N GLU A 253 -4.23 -22.14 -17.61
CA GLU A 253 -3.26 -21.74 -18.64
C GLU A 253 -2.80 -20.28 -18.44
N LEU A 254 -3.75 -19.35 -18.28
CA LEU A 254 -3.43 -17.93 -18.05
C LEU A 254 -2.76 -17.70 -16.68
N SER A 255 -3.12 -18.49 -15.67
CA SER A 255 -2.43 -18.46 -14.36
C SER A 255 -0.98 -18.92 -14.51
N GLY A 256 -0.72 -19.94 -15.33
CA GLY A 256 0.64 -20.38 -15.67
C GLY A 256 1.46 -19.26 -16.30
N GLU A 257 0.90 -18.56 -17.30
CA GLU A 257 1.54 -17.41 -17.96
C GLU A 257 1.88 -16.27 -16.97
N ILE A 258 0.96 -15.96 -16.04
CA ILE A 258 1.25 -15.01 -14.95
C ILE A 258 2.39 -15.52 -14.05
N GLY A 259 2.40 -16.82 -13.76
CA GLY A 259 3.43 -17.46 -12.94
C GLY A 259 4.83 -17.36 -13.55
N GLU A 260 4.94 -17.44 -14.87
CA GLU A 260 6.20 -17.26 -15.62
C GLU A 260 6.74 -15.82 -15.52
N HIS A 261 5.84 -14.84 -15.41
CA HIS A 261 6.18 -13.42 -15.26
C HIS A 261 6.19 -12.93 -13.81
N ALA A 262 6.09 -13.83 -12.83
CA ALA A 262 5.84 -13.47 -11.44
C ALA A 262 6.87 -12.50 -10.84
N ASP A 263 8.16 -12.70 -11.09
CA ASP A 263 9.22 -11.86 -10.52
C ASP A 263 9.14 -10.42 -11.07
N ALA A 264 8.85 -10.26 -12.36
CA ALA A 264 8.67 -8.95 -12.97
C ALA A 264 7.41 -8.24 -12.46
N ILE A 265 6.31 -8.97 -12.24
CA ILE A 265 5.06 -8.41 -11.71
C ILE A 265 5.25 -7.99 -10.25
N ILE A 266 5.88 -8.85 -9.42
CA ILE A 266 6.13 -8.57 -8.00
C ILE A 266 7.07 -7.36 -7.87
N GLY A 267 8.19 -7.34 -8.60
CA GLY A 267 9.09 -6.18 -8.62
C GLY A 267 8.38 -4.92 -9.11
N GLY A 268 7.45 -5.04 -10.05
CA GLY A 268 6.59 -3.93 -10.47
C GLY A 268 5.67 -3.39 -9.38
N VAL A 269 5.08 -4.26 -8.55
CA VAL A 269 4.28 -3.83 -7.40
C VAL A 269 5.14 -3.14 -6.35
N GLU A 270 6.36 -3.63 -6.11
CA GLU A 270 7.32 -3.01 -5.20
C GLU A 270 7.74 -1.62 -5.70
N ALA A 271 8.13 -1.49 -6.97
CA ALA A 271 8.45 -0.20 -7.58
C ALA A 271 7.25 0.78 -7.57
N LEU A 272 6.03 0.29 -7.81
CA LEU A 272 4.82 1.10 -7.66
C LEU A 272 4.62 1.57 -6.20
N ALA A 273 4.93 0.72 -5.23
CA ALA A 273 4.82 1.05 -3.82
C ALA A 273 5.84 2.13 -3.40
N ASP A 274 7.08 2.05 -3.91
CA ASP A 274 8.12 3.06 -3.68
C ASP A 274 7.75 4.42 -4.28
N ILE A 275 7.24 4.43 -5.52
CA ILE A 275 6.79 5.68 -6.16
C ILE A 275 5.59 6.27 -5.42
N ASP A 276 4.62 5.46 -5.01
CA ASP A 276 3.47 5.95 -4.24
C ASP A 276 3.87 6.43 -2.85
N LEU A 277 4.87 5.81 -2.21
CA LEU A 277 5.42 6.32 -0.96
C LEU A 277 6.06 7.69 -1.16
N ALA A 278 6.82 7.90 -2.24
CA ALA A 278 7.38 9.21 -2.58
C ALA A 278 6.25 10.25 -2.78
N PHE A 279 5.19 9.90 -3.49
CA PHE A 279 4.01 10.76 -3.63
C PHE A 279 3.29 11.00 -2.29
N ALA A 280 3.21 10.00 -1.42
CA ALA A 280 2.61 10.13 -0.09
C ALA A 280 3.43 11.08 0.79
N LEU A 281 4.77 10.98 0.77
CA LEU A 281 5.69 11.89 1.46
C LEU A 281 5.53 13.33 0.97
N ALA A 282 5.42 13.51 -0.35
CA ALA A 282 5.16 14.81 -0.95
C ALA A 282 3.80 15.40 -0.54
N ARG A 283 2.71 14.61 -0.59
CA ARG A 283 1.39 15.02 -0.11
C ARG A 283 1.39 15.35 1.38
N TYR A 284 2.10 14.57 2.20
CA TYR A 284 2.24 14.82 3.63
C TYR A 284 3.03 16.10 3.89
N SER A 285 4.10 16.35 3.13
CA SER A 285 4.84 17.60 3.15
C SER A 285 3.95 18.81 2.86
N LEU A 286 3.10 18.72 1.83
CA LEU A 286 2.13 19.78 1.50
C LEU A 286 1.13 20.01 2.63
N ALA A 287 0.58 18.93 3.20
CA ALA A 287 -0.37 19.00 4.32
C ALA A 287 0.24 19.68 5.56
N LEU A 288 1.53 19.45 5.82
CA LEU A 288 2.25 20.04 6.95
C LEU A 288 2.82 21.45 6.67
N ARG A 289 2.76 21.92 5.42
CA ARG A 289 3.52 23.10 4.95
C ARG A 289 5.00 22.97 5.32
N ALA A 290 5.53 21.79 5.04
CA ALA A 290 6.89 21.41 5.36
C ALA A 290 7.88 21.88 4.30
N ILE A 291 9.18 21.86 4.63
CA ILE A 291 10.30 22.18 3.75
C ILE A 291 11.34 21.07 3.80
N GLU A 292 12.19 20.97 2.77
CA GLU A 292 13.37 20.12 2.76
C GLU A 292 14.42 20.73 3.71
N PRO A 293 14.84 20.04 4.78
CA PRO A 293 15.93 20.52 5.63
C PRO A 293 17.29 20.30 4.97
N GLU A 294 18.24 21.21 5.21
CA GLU A 294 19.64 20.99 4.86
C GLU A 294 20.24 19.93 5.80
N ILE A 295 20.67 18.79 5.24
CA ILE A 295 21.30 17.72 6.00
C ILE A 295 22.80 17.98 6.12
N VAL A 296 23.26 18.27 7.34
CA VAL A 296 24.65 18.61 7.65
C VAL A 296 25.38 17.42 8.28
N GLU A 297 26.63 17.18 7.90
CA GLU A 297 27.46 16.16 8.54
C GLU A 297 28.15 16.70 9.80
N VAL A 298 28.22 15.87 10.83
CA VAL A 298 28.82 16.22 12.12
C VAL A 298 30.32 16.56 11.97
N ASP A 299 30.99 16.00 10.97
CA ASP A 299 32.41 16.22 10.66
C ASP A 299 32.68 17.36 9.64
N ASP A 300 31.65 17.92 9.00
CA ASP A 300 31.79 18.87 7.87
C ASP A 300 32.18 20.32 8.25
N LEU A 301 32.42 20.58 9.54
CA LEU A 301 32.64 21.95 10.04
C LEU A 301 34.10 22.43 10.05
N SER A 302 35.04 21.68 9.47
CA SER A 302 36.39 22.21 9.25
C SER A 302 36.48 23.21 8.08
N ALA A 303 35.41 23.41 7.28
CA ALA A 303 35.54 24.08 5.99
C ALA A 303 34.76 25.40 5.80
N ARG A 304 33.78 25.78 6.63
CA ARG A 304 32.99 27.00 6.39
C ARG A 304 32.53 27.67 7.69
N THR A 305 33.41 28.46 8.29
CA THR A 305 32.98 29.51 9.22
C THR A 305 32.44 30.67 8.38
N PRO A 306 31.20 31.15 8.59
CA PRO A 306 30.80 32.42 8.03
C PRO A 306 31.63 33.52 8.72
N GLU A 307 32.37 34.31 7.94
CA GLU A 307 33.09 35.47 8.44
C GLU A 307 32.10 36.40 9.16
N ARG A 308 32.40 36.73 10.42
CA ARG A 308 31.68 37.76 11.16
C ARG A 308 31.83 39.09 10.43
N PRO A 309 30.75 39.86 10.14
CA PRO A 309 30.90 41.26 9.82
C PRO A 309 31.26 42.01 11.11
N GLY A 310 32.51 42.48 11.22
CA GLY A 310 32.90 43.50 12.22
C GLY A 310 33.68 43.05 13.46
N ALA A 311 34.31 41.86 13.48
CA ALA A 311 35.24 41.51 14.56
C ALA A 311 36.65 41.98 14.20
N GLY A 312 37.06 43.13 14.76
CA GLY A 312 38.44 43.61 14.71
C GLY A 312 39.40 42.66 15.42
N GLU A 313 40.67 42.76 15.02
CA GLU A 313 41.82 42.01 15.52
C GLU A 313 41.91 42.08 17.06
N ALA A 314 41.38 41.07 17.75
CA ALA A 314 41.64 40.87 19.16
C ALA A 314 41.55 39.39 19.55
N ASP A 315 42.71 38.89 19.98
CA ASP A 315 42.91 37.80 20.94
C ASP A 315 42.99 36.36 20.39
N GLU A 316 44.15 36.02 19.82
CA GLU A 316 44.57 34.64 19.54
C GLU A 316 44.79 33.78 20.82
N SER A 317 44.78 34.36 22.03
CA SER A 317 45.12 33.65 23.26
C SER A 317 43.94 32.93 23.94
N ALA A 318 42.71 33.07 23.43
CA ALA A 318 41.50 32.46 23.99
C ALA A 318 41.12 31.10 23.36
N ARG A 319 42.04 30.43 22.63
CA ARG A 319 41.77 29.09 22.07
C ARG A 319 41.83 28.04 23.19
N ARG A 320 40.67 27.62 23.69
CA ARG A 320 40.53 26.51 24.65
C ARG A 320 41.04 25.20 24.02
N PRO A 321 41.86 24.39 24.70
CA PRO A 321 42.18 23.05 24.24
C PRO A 321 40.88 22.22 24.24
N GLY A 322 40.43 21.77 23.06
CA GLY A 322 39.17 21.04 22.87
C GLY A 322 38.09 21.78 22.08
N ALA A 323 38.33 23.04 21.66
CA ALA A 323 37.42 23.81 20.80
C ALA A 323 37.42 23.36 19.31
N ASP A 324 38.27 22.40 18.94
CA ASP A 324 38.58 22.04 17.54
C ASP A 324 37.62 21.03 16.89
N ARG A 325 36.45 20.80 17.48
CA ARG A 325 35.36 20.07 16.82
C ARG A 325 34.08 20.87 16.96
N LEU A 326 33.94 21.91 16.15
CA LEU A 326 32.64 22.53 15.95
C LEU A 326 31.67 21.41 15.52
N SER A 327 30.57 21.22 16.24
CA SER A 327 29.56 20.19 15.93
C SER A 327 28.51 20.78 15.00
N ALA A 328 28.10 20.04 13.96
CA ALA A 328 27.11 20.49 12.97
C ALA A 328 25.91 21.18 13.66
N PRO A 329 25.59 22.44 13.30
CA PRO A 329 24.52 23.15 13.98
C PRO A 329 23.16 22.56 13.57
N LEU A 330 22.39 22.15 14.57
CA LEU A 330 20.95 21.97 14.46
C LEU A 330 20.29 23.34 14.50
N VAL A 331 19.66 23.71 13.40
CA VAL A 331 18.94 24.97 13.23
C VAL A 331 17.53 24.67 12.78
N LEU A 332 16.54 25.04 13.59
CA LEU A 332 15.14 24.92 13.26
C LEU A 332 14.54 26.33 13.27
N THR A 333 14.11 26.80 12.11
CA THR A 333 13.50 28.13 11.96
C THR A 333 11.99 27.96 11.84
N SER A 334 11.23 28.66 12.68
CA SER A 334 9.76 28.61 12.72
C SER A 334 9.17 27.19 12.70
N ALA A 335 9.82 26.28 13.43
CA ALA A 335 9.46 24.88 13.51
C ALA A 335 8.16 24.68 14.28
N ARG A 336 7.29 23.83 13.76
CA ARG A 336 5.98 23.50 14.33
C ARG A 336 5.94 22.02 14.68
N HIS A 337 5.27 21.68 15.77
CA HIS A 337 5.07 20.29 16.12
C HIS A 337 4.15 19.61 15.08
N PRO A 338 4.57 18.53 14.40
CA PRO A 338 3.82 17.92 13.29
C PRO A 338 2.47 17.31 13.71
N LEU A 339 2.35 16.84 14.95
CA LEU A 339 1.08 16.29 15.49
C LEU A 339 0.08 17.37 15.95
N LEU A 340 0.46 18.65 15.96
CA LEU A 340 -0.44 19.74 16.32
C LEU A 340 -1.07 20.35 15.07
N ASP A 341 -2.20 21.05 15.23
CA ASP A 341 -2.85 21.76 14.13
C ASP A 341 -1.93 22.86 13.60
N GLN A 342 -1.51 22.70 12.34
CA GLN A 342 -0.56 23.58 11.66
C GLN A 342 -1.07 25.02 11.48
N LYS A 343 -2.38 25.28 11.67
CA LYS A 343 -2.96 26.62 11.62
C LYS A 343 -2.89 27.38 12.94
N THR A 344 -2.83 26.66 14.07
CA THR A 344 -2.95 27.23 15.42
C THR A 344 -1.70 27.05 16.27
N VAL A 345 -0.85 26.09 15.93
CA VAL A 345 0.42 25.84 16.63
C VAL A 345 1.36 27.05 16.55
N VAL A 346 1.93 27.41 17.70
CA VAL A 346 2.93 28.47 17.81
C VAL A 346 4.29 27.91 17.39
N PRO A 347 4.96 28.48 16.37
CA PRO A 347 6.26 28.01 15.92
C PRO A 347 7.37 28.36 16.92
N ILE A 348 8.45 27.58 16.89
CA ILE A 348 9.67 27.80 17.70
C ILE A 348 10.89 27.94 16.81
N ASP A 349 11.83 28.78 17.24
CA ASP A 349 13.18 28.83 16.70
C ASP A 349 14.12 28.09 17.66
N LEU A 350 14.96 27.20 17.16
CA LEU A 350 15.94 26.47 17.96
C LEU A 350 17.29 26.41 17.26
N HIS A 351 18.34 26.70 18.01
CA HIS A 351 19.72 26.60 17.58
C HIS A 351 20.51 25.82 18.63
N LEU A 352 21.23 24.78 18.19
CA LEU A 352 22.11 23.95 19.03
C LEU A 352 23.31 23.48 18.19
N GLY A 353 24.53 23.55 18.72
CA GLY A 353 25.75 23.22 17.99
C GLY A 353 26.57 24.45 17.64
N GLY A 354 27.66 24.27 16.90
CA GLY A 354 28.65 25.34 16.67
C GLY A 354 29.37 25.73 17.96
N GLU A 355 29.07 26.91 18.50
CA GLU A 355 29.74 27.49 19.68
C GLU A 355 29.34 26.83 21.01
N PHE A 356 28.19 26.15 21.06
CA PHE A 356 27.69 25.49 22.28
C PHE A 356 27.04 24.13 22.00
N ARG A 357 27.13 23.22 22.96
CA ARG A 357 26.61 21.84 22.86
C ARG A 357 25.49 21.50 23.85
N LEU A 358 25.14 22.44 24.72
CA LEU A 358 24.11 22.28 25.74
C LEU A 358 23.15 23.48 25.67
N LEU A 359 21.86 23.20 25.53
CA LEU A 359 20.79 24.20 25.61
C LEU A 359 19.93 23.90 26.84
N LEU A 360 19.95 24.82 27.82
CA LEU A 360 19.14 24.72 29.03
C LEU A 360 17.83 25.51 28.84
N ILE A 361 16.69 24.83 28.88
CA ILE A 361 15.37 25.44 28.72
C ILE A 361 14.66 25.52 30.07
N THR A 362 14.45 26.74 30.59
CA THR A 362 13.74 27.00 31.85
C THR A 362 12.42 27.71 31.62
N GLY A 363 11.45 27.55 32.52
CA GLY A 363 10.13 28.18 32.43
C GLY A 363 9.04 27.39 33.18
N PRO A 364 7.80 27.89 33.24
CA PRO A 364 6.68 27.17 33.86
C PRO A 364 6.39 25.84 33.13
N ASN A 365 5.81 24.86 33.82
CA ASN A 365 5.57 23.52 33.25
C ASN A 365 4.67 23.56 32.00
N THR A 366 3.69 24.45 31.96
CA THR A 366 2.80 24.67 30.81
C THR A 366 3.39 25.62 29.75
N GLY A 367 4.64 26.05 29.90
CA GLY A 367 5.32 26.98 29.00
C GLY A 367 5.84 26.38 27.69
N GLY A 368 5.45 25.15 27.35
CA GLY A 368 5.82 24.52 26.08
C GLY A 368 7.21 23.87 26.03
N LYS A 369 7.92 23.73 27.16
CA LYS A 369 9.27 23.12 27.23
C LYS A 369 9.30 21.70 26.64
N THR A 370 8.38 20.84 27.09
CA THR A 370 8.25 19.45 26.61
C THR A 370 7.89 19.41 25.12
N VAL A 371 7.01 20.31 24.68
CA VAL A 371 6.63 20.42 23.27
C VAL A 371 7.83 20.83 22.41
N ALA A 372 8.68 21.75 22.89
CA ALA A 372 9.89 22.15 22.19
C ALA A 372 10.86 20.97 22.03
N LEU A 373 11.17 20.24 23.10
CA LEU A 373 12.04 19.06 23.06
C LEU A 373 11.50 17.96 22.13
N LYS A 374 10.20 17.65 22.24
CA LYS A 374 9.55 16.68 21.35
C LYS A 374 9.57 17.13 19.90
N THR A 375 9.29 18.41 19.62
CA THR A 375 9.36 18.97 18.26
C THR A 375 10.75 18.76 17.70
N THR A 376 11.80 19.15 18.43
CA THR A 376 13.19 19.00 17.97
C THR A 376 13.56 17.56 17.65
N GLY A 377 13.32 16.63 18.59
CA GLY A 377 13.63 15.21 18.39
C GLY A 377 12.82 14.60 17.24
N LEU A 378 11.52 14.92 17.16
CA LEU A 378 10.62 14.36 16.16
C LEU A 378 10.96 14.88 14.75
N LEU A 379 11.29 16.17 14.60
CA LEU A 379 11.72 16.72 13.32
C LEU A 379 13.05 16.12 12.86
N ALA A 380 13.98 15.83 13.77
CA ALA A 380 15.20 15.10 13.45
C ALA A 380 14.90 13.66 12.95
N LEU A 381 13.99 12.94 13.61
CA LEU A 381 13.57 11.61 13.15
C LEU A 381 12.87 11.65 11.79
N MET A 382 11.97 12.60 11.58
CA MET A 382 11.29 12.83 10.30
C MET A 382 12.30 13.10 9.20
N ALA A 383 13.26 14.00 9.44
CA ALA A 383 14.28 14.34 8.46
C ALA A 383 15.14 13.12 8.09
N GLN A 384 15.59 12.35 9.07
CA GLN A 384 16.37 11.13 8.86
C GLN A 384 15.56 9.98 8.21
N ALA A 385 14.24 10.05 8.25
CA ALA A 385 13.36 9.13 7.53
C ALA A 385 13.09 9.58 6.08
N GLY A 386 13.56 10.77 5.67
CA GLY A 386 13.31 11.33 4.33
C GLY A 386 12.05 12.19 4.23
N MET A 387 11.39 12.49 5.35
CA MET A 387 10.25 13.39 5.37
C MET A 387 10.73 14.85 5.41
N HIS A 388 10.06 15.71 4.67
CA HIS A 388 10.15 17.16 4.90
C HIS A 388 9.63 17.51 6.29
N ILE A 389 10.15 18.60 6.86
CA ILE A 389 9.81 19.04 8.22
C ILE A 389 8.94 20.30 8.21
N PRO A 390 7.90 20.42 9.07
CA PRO A 390 7.12 21.64 9.24
C PRO A 390 7.95 22.76 9.90
N ALA A 391 8.81 23.39 9.12
CA ALA A 391 9.66 24.50 9.49
C ALA A 391 9.74 25.50 8.33
N ALA A 392 10.46 26.60 8.53
CA ALA A 392 10.82 27.56 7.50
C ALA A 392 12.30 27.41 7.12
N GLU A 393 12.64 27.88 5.93
CA GLU A 393 14.03 28.01 5.51
C GLU A 393 14.68 29.26 6.12
N PRO A 394 15.97 29.19 6.51
CA PRO A 394 16.84 28.02 6.51
C PRO A 394 16.61 27.14 7.75
N SER A 395 16.50 25.82 7.56
CA SER A 395 16.57 24.84 8.66
C SER A 395 17.63 23.78 8.33
N ARG A 396 18.47 23.44 9.29
CA ARG A 396 19.62 22.53 9.18
C ARG A 396 19.49 21.41 10.21
N ILE A 397 19.63 20.17 9.79
CA ILE A 397 19.55 19.00 10.68
C ILE A 397 20.80 18.15 10.52
N PRO A 398 21.56 17.89 11.60
CA PRO A 398 22.61 16.89 11.60
C PRO A 398 22.09 15.49 11.34
N ALA A 399 22.84 14.69 10.59
CA ALA A 399 22.64 13.24 10.55
C ALA A 399 23.12 12.64 11.89
N PHE A 400 22.19 12.44 12.81
CA PHE A 400 22.45 11.92 14.14
C PHE A 400 22.66 10.40 14.10
N GLY A 401 23.86 9.96 14.49
CA GLY A 401 24.16 8.54 14.67
C GLY A 401 23.30 7.87 15.76
N GLN A 402 22.87 8.62 16.76
CA GLN A 402 21.97 8.18 17.83
C GLN A 402 21.09 9.35 18.29
N ILE A 403 19.85 9.06 18.68
CA ILE A 403 18.94 10.01 19.31
C ILE A 403 18.38 9.34 20.57
N PHE A 404 18.53 10.03 21.69
CA PHE A 404 18.00 9.61 22.99
C PHE A 404 16.92 10.58 23.43
N ALA A 405 15.83 10.04 23.96
CA ALA A 405 14.74 10.82 24.52
C ALA A 405 14.39 10.25 25.88
N ASP A 406 14.43 11.12 26.88
CA ASP A 406 13.97 10.80 28.24
C ASP A 406 12.98 11.90 28.65
N ILE A 407 11.70 11.60 28.47
CA ILE A 407 10.59 12.56 28.63
C ILE A 407 9.48 11.87 29.41
N GLY A 408 9.15 12.38 30.60
CA GLY A 408 8.10 11.81 31.47
C GLY A 408 7.43 12.87 32.35
N ASP A 409 6.21 12.60 32.79
CA ASP A 409 5.45 13.43 33.74
C ASP A 409 5.63 12.89 35.17
N GLU A 410 6.12 13.74 36.07
CA GLU A 410 6.22 13.46 37.50
C GLU A 410 4.93 13.91 38.21
N GLN A 411 4.08 12.98 38.67
CA GLN A 411 2.85 13.36 39.41
C GLN A 411 2.47 12.52 40.66
N SER A 412 3.18 11.45 41.03
CA SER A 412 2.87 10.69 42.27
C SER A 412 4.11 10.09 42.93
N ILE A 413 4.21 10.11 44.27
CA ILE A 413 5.37 9.67 45.07
C ILE A 413 5.68 8.16 44.91
N GLU A 414 4.67 7.30 44.79
CA GLU A 414 4.86 5.86 44.51
C GLU A 414 5.28 5.63 43.05
N GLN A 415 4.75 6.43 42.13
CA GLN A 415 5.22 6.44 40.74
C GLN A 415 6.64 7.02 40.65
N SER A 416 7.01 8.00 41.49
CA SER A 416 8.30 8.71 41.47
C SER A 416 9.50 7.80 41.67
N LEU A 417 9.41 6.76 42.51
CA LEU A 417 10.52 5.79 42.67
C LEU A 417 10.72 4.94 41.40
N SER A 418 9.62 4.46 40.82
CA SER A 418 9.66 3.70 39.56
C SER A 418 10.07 4.56 38.38
N THR A 419 9.61 5.82 38.32
CA THR A 419 9.96 6.78 37.26
C THR A 419 11.41 7.23 37.40
N PHE A 420 11.89 7.53 38.61
CA PHE A 420 13.30 7.87 38.85
C PHE A 420 14.24 6.74 38.46
N SER A 421 13.95 5.50 38.86
CA SER A 421 14.73 4.34 38.41
C SER A 421 14.70 4.20 36.89
N SER A 422 13.56 4.42 36.23
CA SER A 422 13.47 4.36 34.77
C SER A 422 14.29 5.45 34.07
N HIS A 423 14.29 6.69 34.57
CA HIS A 423 15.12 7.78 34.08
C HIS A 423 16.61 7.46 34.23
N MET A 424 17.03 6.97 35.39
CA MET A 424 18.41 6.55 35.63
C MET A 424 18.83 5.40 34.69
N THR A 425 17.96 4.40 34.48
CA THR A 425 18.21 3.33 33.52
C THR A 425 18.34 3.85 32.10
N ASN A 426 17.51 4.83 31.69
CA ASN A 426 17.57 5.46 30.37
C ASN A 426 18.88 6.25 30.18
N ILE A 427 19.32 6.98 31.19
CA ILE A 427 20.59 7.73 31.15
C ILE A 427 21.76 6.76 31.06
N ILE A 428 21.81 5.71 31.90
CA ILE A 428 22.87 4.69 31.86
C ILE A 428 22.92 4.01 30.49
N ARG A 429 21.75 3.65 29.94
CA ARG A 429 21.63 3.09 28.59
C ARG A 429 22.18 4.03 27.53
N SER A 430 21.85 5.31 27.62
CA SER A 430 22.34 6.33 26.67
C SER A 430 23.85 6.48 26.74
N LEU A 431 24.43 6.50 27.94
CA LEU A 431 25.89 6.59 28.13
C LEU A 431 26.60 5.35 27.58
N ARG A 432 26.13 4.14 27.90
CA ARG A 432 26.72 2.89 27.36
C ARG A 432 26.69 2.83 25.83
N ALA A 433 25.57 3.26 25.24
CA ALA A 433 25.41 3.31 23.80
C ALA A 433 26.37 4.32 23.12
N LEU A 434 26.71 5.42 23.80
CA LEU A 434 27.73 6.38 23.35
C LEU A 434 29.15 5.84 23.49
N ASP A 435 29.42 5.02 24.51
CA ASP A 435 30.71 4.38 24.75
C ASP A 435 30.97 3.15 23.84
N GLY A 436 29.98 2.76 23.03
CA GLY A 436 30.07 1.63 22.10
C GLY A 436 29.87 0.25 22.75
N GLU A 437 29.45 0.21 24.02
CA GLU A 437 29.07 -1.03 24.69
C GLU A 437 27.67 -1.44 24.23
N GLN A 438 27.58 -2.52 23.44
CA GLN A 438 26.29 -3.14 23.14
C GLN A 438 25.68 -3.63 24.45
N ALA A 439 24.48 -3.13 24.78
CA ALA A 439 23.71 -3.64 25.90
C ALA A 439 23.50 -5.15 25.70
N ALA A 440 24.03 -5.96 26.61
CA ALA A 440 23.55 -7.32 26.79
C ALA A 440 22.07 -7.21 27.20
N ASP A 441 21.17 -7.70 26.34
CA ASP A 441 19.76 -7.87 26.67
C ASP A 441 19.67 -8.88 27.83
N ASP A 442 19.15 -8.42 28.98
CA ASP A 442 18.58 -9.27 30.04
C ASP A 442 17.08 -8.98 30.15
#